data_AF-R7XL70-F1
#
_entry.id   AF-R7XL70-F1
#
_cell.length_a   1.000
_cell.length_b   1.000
_cell.length_c   1.000
_cell.angle_alpha   90.00
_cell.angle_beta   90.00
_cell.angle_gamma   90.00
#
_symmetry.space_group_name_H-M   'P 1'
#
loop_
_entity.id
_entity.type
_entity.pdbx_description
1 polymer ?
#
loop_
_entity_poly.entity_id
_entity_poly.type
_entity_poly.pdbx_seq_one_letter_code
_entity_poly.pdbx_strand_id
1 'polypeptide(L)' 'MAASGRTDFRDCHVRPDLLLIYRKPDPWTLQLVRLGSHSELAM' A
#
# COMPACT_ATOMS: atom_id res chain seq x y z
N MET A 1 -2.56 -12.42 22.01
CA MET A 1 -3.73 -11.78 21.36
C MET A 1 -3.49 -11.76 19.87
N ALA A 2 -4.11 -12.70 19.15
CA ALA A 2 -3.96 -12.81 17.71
C ALA A 2 -4.73 -11.66 17.05
N ALA A 3 -4.02 -10.70 16.46
CA ALA A 3 -4.66 -9.82 15.50
C ALA A 3 -5.02 -10.68 14.28
N SER A 4 -6.30 -10.96 14.10
CA SER A 4 -6.84 -11.49 12.85
C SER A 4 -6.60 -10.43 11.76
N GLY A 5 -5.40 -10.42 11.19
CA GLY A 5 -4.92 -9.37 10.31
C GLY A 5 -5.57 -9.46 8.94
N ARG A 6 -6.79 -8.91 8.84
CA ARG A 6 -7.44 -8.56 7.58
C ARG A 6 -6.44 -7.76 6.74
N THR A 7 -6.48 -7.93 5.43
CA THR A 7 -5.50 -7.38 4.49
C THR A 7 -5.52 -5.85 4.46
N ASP A 8 -4.84 -5.21 5.40
CA ASP A 8 -4.66 -3.75 5.49
C ASP A 8 -3.70 -3.25 4.40
N PHE A 9 -4.21 -3.14 3.17
CA PHE A 9 -3.54 -2.40 2.10
C PHE A 9 -4.07 -0.97 2.06
N ARG A 10 -3.17 -0.02 1.85
CA ARG A 10 -3.46 1.41 1.75
C ARG A 10 -2.83 1.95 0.48
N ASP A 11 -3.51 2.85 -0.20
CA ASP A 11 -2.99 3.57 -1.36
C ASP A 11 -2.63 5.03 -1.03
N CYS A 12 -1.64 5.58 -1.71
CA CYS A 12 -1.21 6.96 -1.60
C CYS A 12 -0.79 7.50 -2.97
N HIS A 13 -1.34 8.65 -3.37
CA HIS A 13 -0.94 9.33 -4.59
C HIS A 13 0.33 10.16 -4.32
N VAL A 14 1.48 9.68 -4.80
CA VAL A 14 2.78 10.37 -4.67
C VAL A 14 2.90 11.47 -5.73
N ARG A 15 2.28 11.27 -6.90
CA ARG A 15 2.12 12.24 -8.00
C ARG A 15 0.75 12.02 -8.65
N PRO A 16 0.27 12.92 -9.54
CA PRO A 16 -1.05 12.78 -10.16
C PRO A 16 -1.33 11.41 -10.78
N ASP A 17 -0.31 10.77 -11.37
CA ASP A 17 -0.39 9.42 -11.94
C ASP A 17 0.66 8.46 -11.36
N LEU A 18 1.01 8.61 -10.07
CA LEU A 18 1.92 7.68 -9.38
C LEU A 18 1.31 7.27 -8.05
N LEU A 19 0.90 6.02 -7.96
CA LEU A 19 0.23 5.43 -6.82
C LEU A 19 1.19 4.49 -6.07
N LEU A 20 1.21 4.64 -4.76
CA LEU A 20 1.95 3.81 -3.82
C LEU A 20 0.95 2.92 -3.06
N ILE A 21 1.03 1.61 -3.25
CA ILE A 21 0.30 0.64 -2.42
C ILE A 21 1.24 0.16 -1.31
N TYR A 22 0.84 0.34 -0.06
CA TYR A 22 1.65 0.03 1.11
C TYR A 22 0.84 -0.60 2.24
N ARG A 23 1.54 -1.16 3.23
CA ARG A 23 0.97 -1.64 4.50
C ARG A 23 1.76 -1.08 5.68
N LYS A 24 1.11 -0.92 6.83
CA LYS A 24 1.77 -0.67 8.12
C LYS A 24 1.46 -1.83 9.07
N PRO A 25 2.28 -2.90 9.07
CA PRO A 25 2.09 -4.00 10.02
C PRO A 25 2.28 -3.55 11.48
N ASP A 26 3.03 -2.48 11.68
CA ASP A 26 3.27 -1.84 12.97
C ASP A 26 3.45 -0.31 12.78
N PRO A 27 3.57 0.48 13.86
CA PRO A 27 3.67 1.93 13.78
C PRO A 27 4.94 2.47 13.10
N TRP A 28 6.00 1.66 13.02
CA TRP A 28 7.35 2.07 12.61
C TRP A 28 7.71 1.56 11.22
N THR A 29 7.14 0.44 10.81
CA THR A 29 7.41 -0.17 9.51
C THR A 29 6.38 0.23 8.47
N LEU A 30 6.84 0.75 7.33
CA LEU A 30 6.04 0.93 6.13
C LEU A 30 6.51 -0.07 5.07
N GLN A 31 5.67 -1.06 4.77
CA GLN A 31 5.97 -2.07 3.77
C GLN A 31 5.46 -1.62 2.40
N LEU A 32 6.38 -1.46 1.45
CA LEU A 32 6.06 -1.21 0.06
C LEU A 32 5.52 -2.50 -0.60
N VAL A 33 4.33 -2.43 -1.20
CA VAL A 33 3.71 -3.57 -1.88
C VAL A 33 3.84 -3.41 -3.40
N ARG A 34 3.38 -2.28 -3.94
CA ARG A 34 3.53 -1.91 -5.36
C ARG A 34 3.70 -0.40 -5.48
N LEU A 35 4.41 0.04 -6.52
CA LEU A 35 4.54 1.43 -6.92
C LEU A 35 4.40 1.50 -8.43
N GLY A 36 3.50 2.35 -8.93
CA GLY A 36 3.24 2.48 -10.36
C GLY A 36 2.10 3.44 -10.66
N SER A 37 1.86 3.70 -11.94
CA SER A 37 0.71 4.48 -12.42
C SER A 37 -0.62 3.76 -12.21
N HIS A 38 -1.74 4.46 -12.45
CA HIS A 38 -3.06 3.84 -12.39
C HIS A 38 -3.17 2.65 -13.36
N SER A 39 -2.59 2.78 -14.57
CA SER A 39 -2.62 1.72 -15.58
C SER A 39 -1.78 0.50 -15.22
N GLU A 40 -0.62 0.69 -14.58
CA GLU A 40 0.28 -0.39 -14.17
C GLU A 40 -0.25 -1.19 -12.96
N LEU A 41 -1.15 -0.60 -12.18
CA LEU A 41 -1.70 -1.22 -10.95
C LEU A 41 -3.12 -1.78 -11.13
N ALA A 42 -3.88 -1.26 -12.10
CA ALA A 42 -5.19 -1.77 -12.47
C ALA A 42 -5.15 -3.06 -13.31
N MET A 43 -3.96 -3.47 -13.77
CA MET A 43 -3.69 -4.74 -14.46
C MET A 43 -2.91 -5.73 -13.57
#